data_AF-A0A0B1S1I9-F1
#
_entry.id   AF-A0A0B1S1I9-F1
#
_cell.length_a   1.000
_cell.length_b   1.000
_cell.length_c   1.000
_cell.angle_alpha   90.00
_cell.angle_beta   90.00
_cell.angle_gamma   90.00
#
_symmetry.space_group_name_H-M   'P 1'
#
loop_
_entity.id
_entity.type
_entity.pdbx_description
1 polymer ?
#
loop_
_entity_poly.entity_id
_entity_poly.type
_entity_poly.pdbx_seq_one_letter_code
_entity_poly.pdbx_strand_id
1 'polypeptide(L)' 'MSLDQLYFTRPISRYSNYKTPIKGLLLCGSGAHPGGGVTGAPGRLAALAVLQG' A
#
# COMPACT_ATOMS: atom_id res chain seq x y z
N MET A 1 3.31 -15.62 1.95
CA MET A 1 2.83 -14.48 2.76
C MET A 1 2.24 -15.06 4.04
N SER A 2 2.79 -14.77 5.21
CA SER A 2 2.16 -15.12 6.49
C SER A 2 0.98 -14.18 6.78
N LEU A 3 0.01 -14.62 7.59
CA LEU A 3 -1.18 -13.83 7.95
C LEU A 3 -0.82 -12.48 8.60
N ASP A 4 0.28 -12.43 9.36
CA ASP A 4 0.83 -11.21 9.97
C ASP A 4 1.43 -10.20 8.96
N GLN A 5 1.46 -10.52 7.66
CA GLN A 5 1.94 -9.58 6.64
C GLN A 5 0.81 -9.01 5.77
N LEU A 6 -0.44 -9.36 6.06
CA LEU A 6 -1.60 -8.99 5.24
C LEU A 6 -2.33 -7.75 5.79
N TYR A 7 -2.69 -6.84 4.88
CA TYR A 7 -3.50 -5.66 5.20
C TYR A 7 -2.90 -4.78 6.31
N PHE A 8 -3.56 -4.75 7.47
CA PHE A 8 -3.27 -3.91 8.62
C PHE A 8 -2.29 -4.57 9.59
N THR A 9 -1.99 -5.86 9.43
CA THR A 9 -1.13 -6.61 10.37
C THR A 9 0.36 -6.36 10.15
N ARG A 10 0.74 -5.45 9.24
CA ARG A 10 2.14 -5.07 9.03
C ARG A 10 2.81 -4.64 10.36
N PRO A 11 4.09 -5.00 10.57
CA PRO A 11 4.81 -4.68 11.81
C PRO A 11 4.83 -3.18 12.18
N ILE A 12 4.66 -2.30 11.20
CA ILE A 12 4.67 -0.84 11.40
C ILE A 12 3.39 -0.24 10.83
N SER A 13 2.49 0.19 11.72
CA SER A 13 1.19 0.77 11.37
C SER A 13 1.30 2.00 10.45
N ARG A 14 2.33 2.84 10.61
CA ARG A 14 2.59 4.01 9.73
C ARG A 14 2.84 3.65 8.26
N TYR A 15 3.20 2.40 7.96
CA TYR A 15 3.47 1.91 6.61
C TYR A 15 2.42 0.88 6.14
N SER A 16 1.27 0.87 6.80
CA SER A 16 0.13 0.04 6.37
C SER A 16 -0.49 0.53 5.06
N ASN A 17 -0.40 1.83 4.78
CA ASN A 17 -0.87 2.49 3.56
C ASN A 17 0.12 2.41 2.38
N TYR A 18 -0.25 3.05 1.27
CA TYR A 18 0.59 3.14 0.07
C TYR A 18 1.79 4.08 0.20
N LYS A 19 1.96 4.83 1.31
CA LYS A 19 3.10 5.75 1.51
C LYS A 19 4.23 5.06 2.28
N THR A 20 5.47 5.31 1.84
CA THR A 20 6.68 4.79 2.48
C THR A 20 7.49 5.92 3.14
N PRO A 21 8.47 5.63 4.02
CA PRO A 21 9.34 6.67 4.57
C PRO A 21 10.30 7.27 3.54
N ILE A 22 10.43 6.67 2.35
CA ILE A 22 11.28 7.17 1.27
C ILE A 22 10.44 8.14 0.43
N LYS A 23 10.91 9.38 0.31
CA LYS A 23 10.24 10.43 -0.47
C LYS A 23 10.09 9.97 -1.93
N GLY A 24 8.86 10.04 -2.45
CA GLY A 24 8.53 9.65 -3.83
C GLY A 24 8.32 8.16 -4.06
N LEU A 25 8.51 7.30 -3.04
CA LEU A 25 8.25 5.87 -3.15
C LEU A 25 6.86 5.54 -2.59
N LEU A 26 6.01 4.98 -3.46
CA LEU A 26 4.64 4.55 -3.15
C LEU A 26 4.47 3.05 -3.41
N LEU A 27 3.63 2.40 -2.61
CA LEU A 27 3.30 0.98 -2.74
C LEU A 27 2.00 0.80 -3.51
N CYS A 28 2.07 0.08 -4.63
CA CYS A 28 0.94 -0.24 -5.50
C CYS A 28 0.59 -1.75 -5.53
N GLY A 29 1.37 -2.59 -4.84
CA GLY A 29 1.19 -4.04 -4.84
C GLY A 29 -0.06 -4.51 -4.09
N SER A 30 -0.53 -5.72 -4.40
CA SER A 30 -1.72 -6.34 -3.80
C SER A 30 -1.66 -6.48 -2.28
N GLY A 31 -0.45 -6.51 -1.70
CA GLY A 31 -0.26 -6.51 -0.26
C GLY A 31 -0.49 -5.16 0.42
N ALA A 32 -0.45 -4.02 -0.28
CA ALA A 32 -0.65 -2.69 0.33
C ALA A 32 -2.14 -2.44 0.64
N HIS A 33 -2.43 -1.60 1.64
CA HIS A 33 -3.81 -1.21 1.98
C HIS A 33 -4.55 -0.61 0.76
N PRO A 34 -5.86 -0.87 0.57
CA PRO A 34 -6.79 -1.65 1.40
C PRO A 34 -6.71 -3.18 1.19
N GLY A 35 -5.68 -3.65 0.50
CA GLY A 35 -5.55 -4.99 -0.04
C GLY A 35 -6.13 -5.05 -1.44
N GLY A 36 -5.27 -5.37 -2.40
CA GLY A 36 -5.59 -5.24 -3.81
C GLY A 36 -6.07 -6.49 -4.49
N GLY A 37 -5.83 -7.68 -3.92
CA GLY A 37 -6.16 -8.97 -4.54
C GLY A 37 -6.07 -8.92 -6.06
N VAL A 38 -7.21 -9.17 -6.72
CA VAL A 38 -7.43 -9.01 -8.18
C VAL A 38 -8.02 -7.63 -8.54
N THR A 39 -8.51 -6.86 -7.55
CA THR A 39 -9.24 -5.59 -7.75
C THR A 39 -8.34 -4.39 -8.08
N GLY A 40 -7.03 -4.48 -7.81
CA GLY A 40 -6.06 -3.44 -8.17
C GLY A 40 -6.19 -2.12 -7.36
N ALA A 41 -6.97 -2.10 -6.28
CA ALA A 41 -7.22 -0.90 -5.48
C ALA A 41 -5.93 -0.15 -5.00
N PRO A 42 -4.87 -0.84 -4.53
CA PRO A 42 -3.62 -0.18 -4.13
C PRO A 42 -2.92 0.53 -5.29
N GLY A 43 -2.96 -0.04 -6.49
CA GLY A 43 -2.42 0.59 -7.69
C GLY A 43 -3.15 1.88 -8.04
N ARG A 44 -4.48 1.88 -7.96
CA ARG A 44 -5.30 3.09 -8.17
C ARG A 44 -4.98 4.19 -7.16
N LEU A 45 -4.86 3.85 -5.88
CA LEU A 45 -4.53 4.82 -4.83
C LEU A 45 -3.12 5.38 -4.98
N ALA A 46 -2.15 4.52 -5.33
CA ALA A 46 -0.79 4.97 -5.60
C ALA A 46 -0.76 5.94 -6.79
N ALA A 47 -1.47 5.65 -7.89
CA ALA A 47 -1.56 6.54 -9.05
C ALA A 47 -2.17 7.90 -8.68
N LEU A 48 -3.27 7.91 -7.91
CA LEU A 48 -3.87 9.15 -7.43
C LEU A 48 -2.92 9.94 -6.53
N ALA A 49 -2.14 9.27 -5.69
CA ALA A 49 -1.15 9.91 -4.83
C ALA A 49 0.03 10.51 -5.62
N VAL A 50 0.43 9.89 -6.75
CA VAL A 50 1.39 10.49 -7.69
C VAL A 50 0.81 11.75 -8.33
N LEU A 51 -0.45 11.70 -8.79
CA LEU A 51 -1.09 12.81 -9.50
C LEU A 51 -1.46 13.99 -8.59
N GLN A 52 -1.56 13.78 -7.28
CA GLN A 52 -1.81 14.83 -6.29
C GLN A 52 -0.53 15.52 -5.78
N GLY A 53 0.65 15.00 -6.14
CA GLY A 53 1.96 15.58 -5.79
C GLY A 53 2.48 16.49 -6.90
#